data_AF-A0A7X2XTQ5-F1
#
_entry.id   AF-A0A7X2XTQ5-F1
#
_cell.length_a   1.000
_cell.length_b   1.000
_cell.length_c   1.000
_cell.angle_alpha   90.00
_cell.angle_beta   90.00
_cell.angle_gamma   90.00
#
_symmetry.space_group_name_H-M   'P 1'
#
loop_
_entity.id
_entity.type
_entity.pdbx_description
1 polymer ?
#
loop_
_entity_poly.entity_id
_entity_poly.type
_entity_poly.pdbx_seq_one_letter_code
_entity_poly.pdbx_strand_id
1 'polypeptide(L)' 'MTGTMFNDQEKHKGVLVMSYHHLTLDERESILVLHSRHLTIRNITLRLKRSPSTISRELRRLSVIG' A
#
# COMPACT_ATOMS: atom_id res chain seq x y z
N MET A 1 -19.44 -19.63 -12.86
CA MET A 1 -18.61 -18.91 -11.87
C MET A 1 -17.24 -18.68 -12.49
N THR A 2 -17.08 -17.60 -13.26
CA THR A 2 -15.79 -17.18 -13.83
C THR A 2 -15.63 -15.71 -13.47
N GLY A 3 -14.97 -15.47 -12.33
CA GLY A 3 -14.62 -14.12 -11.90
C GLY A 3 -13.49 -13.61 -12.78
N THR A 4 -13.86 -12.75 -13.73
CA THR A 4 -12.97 -12.09 -14.69
C THR A 4 -11.79 -11.43 -13.97
N MET A 5 -10.58 -11.90 -14.27
CA MET A 5 -9.32 -11.27 -13.91
C MET A 5 -8.84 -10.40 -15.08
N PHE A 6 -8.53 -9.12 -14.78
CA PHE A 6 -7.78 -8.12 -15.56
C PHE A 6 -8.29 -7.70 -16.94
N ASN A 7 -8.62 -6.42 -17.12
CA ASN A 7 -7.98 -5.52 -18.12
C ASN A 7 -8.66 -4.12 -18.13
N ASP A 8 -8.06 -3.12 -17.48
CA ASP A 8 -8.46 -1.71 -17.61
C ASP A 8 -7.22 -0.82 -17.77
N GLN A 9 -6.37 -1.15 -18.73
CA GLN A 9 -5.30 -0.27 -19.20
C GLN A 9 -5.49 0.00 -20.68
N GLU A 10 -6.60 0.66 -21.04
CA GLU A 10 -6.73 1.29 -22.36
C GLU A 10 -6.98 2.80 -22.23
N LYS A 11 -6.03 3.54 -22.84
CA LYS A 11 -6.20 4.82 -23.55
C LYS A 11 -6.54 6.08 -22.75
N HIS A 12 -5.51 6.79 -22.30
CA HIS A 12 -5.53 8.26 -22.31
C HIS A 12 -4.17 8.84 -22.75
N LYS A 13 -4.13 9.37 -23.99
CA LYS A 13 -3.04 10.21 -24.49
C LYS A 13 -3.04 11.53 -23.69
N GLY A 14 -2.00 11.77 -22.90
CA GLY A 14 -1.74 13.07 -22.23
C GLY A 14 -2.09 13.18 -20.74
N VAL A 15 -2.43 12.08 -20.06
CA VAL A 15 -2.61 12.06 -18.60
C VAL A 15 -1.38 11.39 -17.99
N LEU A 16 -0.72 12.05 -17.04
CA LEU A 16 0.32 11.40 -16.23
C LEU A 16 -0.32 10.18 -15.57
N VAL A 17 -0.02 8.99 -16.08
CA VAL A 17 -0.42 7.73 -15.47
C VAL A 17 0.20 7.74 -14.07
N MET A 18 -0.61 8.11 -13.07
CA MET A 18 -0.25 7.98 -11.67
C MET A 18 -0.04 6.49 -11.45
N SER A 19 1.22 6.04 -11.51
CA SER A 19 1.57 4.64 -11.31
C SER A 19 1.08 4.24 -9.91
N TYR A 20 -0.05 3.54 -9.87
CA TYR A 20 -0.65 3.12 -8.62
C TYR A 20 0.17 1.94 -8.11
N HIS A 21 1.14 2.24 -7.24
CA HIS A 21 1.93 1.21 -6.61
C HIS A 21 1.18 0.68 -5.38
N HIS A 22 0.49 -0.44 -5.56
CA HIS A 22 -0.07 -1.21 -4.46
C HIS A 22 1.04 -1.73 -3.54
N LEU A 23 0.74 -1.83 -2.24
CA LEU A 23 1.61 -2.55 -1.31
C LEU A 23 1.55 -4.04 -1.62
N THR A 24 2.70 -4.68 -1.75
CA THR A 24 2.79 -6.15 -1.82
C THR A 24 2.38 -6.78 -0.48
N LEU A 25 2.14 -8.10 -0.47
CA LEU A 25 1.86 -8.81 0.78
C LEU A 25 3.01 -8.66 1.78
N ASP A 26 4.26 -8.83 1.32
CA ASP A 26 5.45 -8.67 2.16
C ASP A 26 5.56 -7.27 2.77
N GLU A 27 5.22 -6.23 2.01
CA GLU A 27 5.22 -4.86 2.52
C GLU A 27 4.14 -4.67 3.59
N ARG A 28 2.94 -5.25 3.39
CA ARG A 28 1.85 -5.18 4.37
C ARG A 28 2.21 -5.91 5.66
N GLU A 29 2.76 -7.11 5.54
CA GLU A 29 3.26 -7.87 6.69
C GLU A 29 4.37 -7.11 7.42
N SER A 30 5.32 -6.54 6.67
CA SER A 30 6.40 -5.72 7.24
C SER A 30 5.84 -4.50 7.99
N ILE A 31 4.82 -3.82 7.46
CA ILE A 31 4.16 -2.70 8.14
C ILE A 31 3.58 -3.14 9.48
N LEU A 32 2.87 -4.27 9.51
CA LEU A 32 2.28 -4.84 10.72
C LEU A 32 3.35 -5.19 11.76
N VAL A 33 4.38 -5.93 11.37
CA VAL A 33 5.47 -6.36 12.26
C VAL A 33 6.26 -5.18 12.80
N LEU A 34 6.54 -4.16 11.98
CA LEU A 34 7.28 -2.99 12.44
C LEU A 34 6.42 -2.12 13.36
N HIS A 35 5.13 -1.97 13.08
CA HIS A 35 4.21 -1.22 13.92
C HIS A 35 3.97 -1.90 15.27
N SER A 36 3.85 -3.24 15.31
CA SER A 36 3.72 -3.99 16.57
C SER A 36 4.97 -3.89 17.44
N ARG A 37 6.15 -3.65 16.85
CA ARG A 37 7.40 -3.31 17.55
C ARG A 37 7.49 -1.85 17.98
N HIS A 38 6.39 -1.10 17.93
CA HIS A 38 6.29 0.32 18.29
C HIS A 38 7.20 1.27 17.48
N LEU A 39 7.58 0.89 16.25
CA LEU A 39 8.28 1.82 15.37
C LEU A 39 7.32 2.93 14.90
N THR A 40 7.83 4.16 14.84
CA THR A 40 7.08 5.29 14.30
C THR A 40 6.86 5.15 12.80
N ILE A 41 5.79 5.77 12.29
CA ILE A 41 5.50 5.81 10.83
C ILE A 41 6.72 6.30 10.04
N ARG A 42 7.44 7.33 10.52
CA ARG A 42 8.68 7.79 9.86
C ARG A 42 9.72 6.67 9.73
N ASN A 43 9.97 5.94 10.80
CA ASN A 43 10.93 4.84 10.78
C ASN A 43 10.53 3.70 9.83
N ILE A 44 9.23 3.45 9.69
CA ILE A 44 8.67 2.46 8.76
C ILE A 44 8.83 2.96 7.31
N THR A 45 8.54 4.23 7.04
CA THR A 45 8.65 4.81 5.70
C THR A 45 10.07 4.77 5.16
N LEU A 46 11.07 5.03 6.01
CA LEU A 46 12.48 4.96 5.64
C LEU A 46 12.92 3.53 5.29
N ARG A 47 12.41 2.52 6.01
CA ARG A 47 12.74 1.11 5.78
C ARG A 47 12.10 0.57 4.50
N LEU A 48 10.82 0.89 4.28
CA LEU A 48 10.04 0.35 3.16
C LEU A 48 10.09 1.25 1.91
N LYS A 49 10.75 2.41 1.98
CA LYS A 49 10.80 3.41 0.90
C LYS A 49 9.41 3.77 0.36
N ARG A 50 8.41 3.82 1.25
CA ARG A 50 7.03 4.21 0.94
C ARG A 50 6.68 5.54 1.58
N SER A 51 5.72 6.24 0.99
CA SER A 51 5.28 7.52 1.54
C SER A 51 4.57 7.34 2.90
N PRO A 52 4.70 8.31 3.82
CA PRO A 52 3.99 8.28 5.10
C PRO A 52 2.48 8.10 4.97
N SER A 53 1.88 8.70 3.94
CA SER A 53 0.44 8.57 3.66
C SER A 53 0.04 7.14 3.27
N THR A 54 0.92 6.41 2.56
CA THR A 54 0.68 5.01 2.21
C THR A 54 0.70 4.12 3.44
N ILE A 55 1.71 4.27 4.29
CA ILE A 55 1.82 3.52 5.55
C ILE A 55 0.63 3.83 6.47
N SER A 56 0.28 5.11 6.65
CA SER A 56 -0.86 5.52 7.48
C SER A 56 -2.19 4.97 6.99
N ARG A 57 -2.43 4.98 5.67
CA ARG A 57 -3.65 4.38 5.09
C ARG A 57 -3.72 2.88 5.34
N GLU A 58 -2.61 2.17 5.25
CA GLU A 58 -2.58 0.73 5.52
C GLU A 58 -2.87 0.42 6.99
N LEU A 59 -2.20 1.11 7.93
CA LEU A 59 -2.45 0.94 9.35
C LEU A 59 -3.90 1.24 9.72
N ARG A 60 -4.51 2.24 9.09
CA ARG A 60 -5.94 2.56 9.28
C ARG A 60 -6.85 1.47 8.78
N ARG A 61 -6.56 0.87 7.62
CA ARG A 61 -7.34 -0.28 7.09
C ARG A 61 -7.31 -1.44 8.07
N LEU A 62 -6.15 -1.71 8.67
CA LEU A 62 -5.96 -2.78 9.64
C LEU A 62 -6.66 -2.49 10.98
N SER A 63 -6.65 -1.23 11.44
CA SER A 63 -7.34 -0.83 12.68
C SER A 63 -8.87 -0.90 12.61
N VAL A 64 -9.47 -0.84 11.41
CA VAL A 64 -10.92 -0.96 11.23
C VAL A 64 -11.38 -2.43 11.31
N ILE A 65 -10.45 -3.39 11.30
CA ILE A 65 -10.73 -4.83 11.38
C ILE A 65 -10.73 -5.31 12.86
N GLY A 66 -10.40 -4.43 13.81
CA GLY A 66 -10.38 -4.71 15.26
C GLY A 66 -11.68 -4.34 15.96
#